data_AF-A0A0D6QGK4-F1
#
_entry.id   AF-A0A0D6QGK4-F1
#
_cell.length_a   1.000
_cell.length_b   1.000
_cell.length_c   1.000
_cell.angle_alpha   90.00
_cell.angle_beta   90.00
_cell.angle_gamma   90.00
#
_symmetry.space_group_name_H-M   'P 1'
#
loop_
_entity.id
_entity.type
_entity.pdbx_description
1 polymer ?
#
loop_
_entity_poly.entity_id
_entity_poly.type
_entity_poly.pdbx_seq_one_letter_code
_entity_poly.pdbx_strand_id
1 'polypeptide(L)'
;MRGPLDRALAAAAAALIRNASQLVGVQEVQALLDGLEPGAPALVREASRQLPPALLAEVLRRLVEEGVSIRPLRTILEALLEAGGAGRGPAALAEAARRALRRHLAHAHAGEGPLAALLLDPAAEQMLREGLAGDALAIDPRVAAELVERIGAEAEAQAAPPVVLTSADVRRALRTLLAPRLPAVAVLAYDELPPELTVRPLGRVALAA
;
A
#
# COMPACT_ATOMS: atom_id res chain seq x y z
N MET A 1 28.01 -3.41 -18.68
CA MET A 1 27.90 -2.17 -17.88
C MET A 1 26.79 -1.31 -18.47
N ARG A 2 25.76 -0.95 -17.69
CA ARG A 2 24.68 -0.06 -18.14
C ARG A 2 25.25 1.33 -18.45
N GLY A 3 24.96 1.86 -19.64
CA GLY A 3 25.54 3.10 -20.17
C GLY A 3 25.03 4.37 -19.46
N PRO A 4 25.53 5.57 -19.82
CA PRO A 4 25.04 6.83 -19.27
C PRO A 4 23.53 7.03 -19.52
N LEU A 5 23.01 6.58 -20.67
CA LEU A 5 21.58 6.63 -21.00
C LEU A 5 20.75 5.75 -20.05
N ASP A 6 21.20 4.51 -19.79
CA ASP A 6 20.50 3.58 -18.89
C ASP A 6 20.37 4.16 -17.46
N ARG A 7 21.41 4.85 -16.99
CA ARG A 7 21.39 5.52 -15.68
C ARG A 7 20.40 6.69 -15.66
N ALA A 8 20.37 7.49 -16.73
CA ALA A 8 19.41 8.59 -16.85
C ALA A 8 17.96 8.08 -16.88
N LEU A 9 17.68 7.01 -17.65
CA LEU A 9 16.36 6.39 -17.70
C LEU A 9 15.94 5.80 -16.35
N ALA A 10 16.86 5.12 -15.65
CA ALA A 10 16.59 4.59 -14.31
C ALA A 10 16.28 5.71 -13.30
N ALA A 11 17.03 6.80 -13.34
CA ALA A 11 16.79 7.96 -12.47
C ALA A 11 15.44 8.64 -12.76
N ALA A 12 15.10 8.80 -14.04
CA ALA A 12 13.82 9.36 -14.48
C ALA A 12 12.64 8.45 -14.06
N ALA A 13 12.74 7.15 -14.28
CA ALA A 13 11.72 6.19 -13.84
C ALA A 13 11.53 6.22 -12.32
N ALA A 14 12.63 6.25 -11.55
CA ALA A 14 12.55 6.36 -10.10
C ALA A 14 11.92 7.68 -9.65
N ALA A 15 12.20 8.79 -10.33
CA ALA A 15 11.59 10.09 -10.05
C ALA A 15 10.08 10.09 -10.38
N LEU A 16 9.67 9.49 -11.49
CA LEU A 16 8.27 9.33 -11.84
C LEU A 16 7.53 8.48 -10.81
N ILE A 17 8.10 7.33 -10.41
CA ILE A 17 7.50 6.46 -9.40
C ILE A 17 7.32 7.20 -8.07
N ARG A 18 8.34 7.94 -7.62
CA ARG A 18 8.26 8.73 -6.38
C ARG A 18 7.18 9.82 -6.41
N ASN A 19 6.86 10.35 -7.59
CA ASN A 19 5.87 11.42 -7.76
C ASN A 19 4.58 10.92 -8.42
N ALA A 20 4.40 9.61 -8.56
CA ALA A 20 3.32 9.04 -9.37
C ALA A 20 1.94 9.43 -8.84
N SER A 21 1.78 9.61 -7.52
CA SER A 21 0.52 10.06 -6.94
C SER A 21 0.12 11.47 -7.38
N GLN A 22 1.08 12.36 -7.66
CA GLN A 22 0.78 13.71 -8.18
C GLN A 22 0.29 13.68 -9.63
N LEU A 23 0.52 12.58 -10.34
CA LEU A 23 0.11 12.38 -11.72
C LEU A 23 -1.28 11.74 -11.85
N VAL A 24 -1.93 11.40 -10.74
CA VAL A 24 -3.26 10.79 -10.73
C VAL A 24 -4.30 11.85 -10.40
N GLY A 25 -4.82 12.50 -11.44
CA GLY A 25 -5.92 13.45 -11.37
C GLY A 25 -7.25 12.87 -11.85
N VAL A 26 -8.29 13.71 -11.80
CA VAL A 26 -9.63 13.36 -12.27
C VAL A 26 -9.64 13.00 -13.76
N GLN A 27 -8.86 13.72 -14.58
CA GLN A 27 -8.79 13.50 -16.02
C GLN A 27 -8.11 12.17 -16.35
N GLU A 28 -7.03 11.83 -15.65
CA GLU A 28 -6.34 10.54 -15.83
C GLU A 28 -7.26 9.38 -15.41
N VAL A 29 -8.03 9.55 -14.33
CA VAL A 29 -9.02 8.56 -13.94
C VAL A 29 -10.11 8.40 -14.99
N GLN A 30 -10.61 9.48 -15.57
CA GLN A 30 -11.60 9.37 -16.65
C GLN A 30 -11.02 8.61 -17.85
N ALA A 31 -9.81 8.94 -18.27
CA ALA A 31 -9.13 8.22 -19.36
C ALA A 31 -8.94 6.72 -19.06
N LEU A 32 -8.66 6.36 -17.80
CA LEU A 32 -8.58 4.97 -17.36
C LEU A 32 -9.93 4.25 -17.45
N LEU A 33 -11.03 4.92 -17.08
CA LEU A 33 -12.40 4.37 -17.21
C LEU A 33 -12.79 4.19 -18.67
N ASP A 34 -12.54 5.21 -19.50
CA ASP A 34 -12.82 5.18 -20.94
C ASP A 34 -12.05 4.04 -21.63
N GLY A 35 -10.78 3.82 -21.24
CA GLY A 35 -9.97 2.72 -21.75
C GLY A 35 -10.47 1.32 -21.32
N LEU A 36 -11.15 1.22 -20.17
CA LEU A 36 -11.72 -0.04 -19.68
C LEU A 36 -13.12 -0.31 -20.26
N GLU A 37 -13.86 0.73 -20.68
CA GLU A 37 -15.25 0.65 -21.12
C GLU A 37 -15.49 -0.40 -22.22
N PRO A 38 -14.65 -0.54 -23.28
CA PRO A 38 -14.87 -1.56 -24.31
C PRO A 38 -14.84 -2.99 -23.78
N GLY A 39 -14.06 -3.26 -22.73
CA GLY A 39 -13.88 -4.59 -22.14
C GLY A 39 -14.82 -4.89 -20.98
N ALA A 40 -15.32 -3.87 -20.28
CA ALA A 40 -16.18 -4.04 -19.10
C ALA A 40 -17.24 -2.92 -18.97
N PRO A 41 -18.12 -2.72 -19.98
CA PRO A 41 -19.00 -1.55 -20.03
C PRO A 41 -20.04 -1.53 -18.90
N ALA A 42 -20.52 -2.70 -18.46
CA ALA A 42 -21.45 -2.79 -17.35
C ALA A 42 -20.82 -2.37 -16.03
N LEU A 43 -19.57 -2.79 -15.78
CA LEU A 43 -18.81 -2.42 -14.59
C LEU A 43 -18.50 -0.92 -14.57
N VAL A 44 -18.04 -0.37 -15.70
CA VAL A 44 -17.74 1.07 -15.80
C VAL A 44 -18.99 1.91 -15.54
N ARG A 45 -20.14 1.54 -16.13
CA ARG A 45 -21.40 2.24 -15.84
C ARG A 45 -21.80 2.19 -14.38
N GLU A 46 -21.64 1.04 -13.73
CA GLU A 46 -22.00 0.89 -12.32
C GLU A 46 -21.03 1.65 -11.40
N ALA A 47 -19.73 1.55 -11.67
CA ALA A 47 -18.70 2.33 -11.00
C ALA A 47 -18.98 3.83 -11.10
N SER A 48 -19.25 4.36 -12.30
CA SER A 48 -19.52 5.79 -12.50
C SER A 48 -20.77 6.30 -11.77
N ARG A 49 -21.72 5.43 -11.41
CA ARG A 49 -22.90 5.81 -10.59
C ARG A 49 -22.57 5.94 -9.12
N GLN A 50 -21.68 5.09 -8.60
CA GLN A 50 -21.41 4.97 -7.16
C GLN A 50 -20.09 5.60 -6.72
N LEU A 51 -19.17 5.85 -7.66
CA LEU A 51 -17.81 6.31 -7.42
C LEU A 51 -17.53 7.57 -8.25
N PRO A 52 -17.70 8.77 -7.66
CA PRO A 52 -17.33 10.00 -8.33
C PRO A 52 -15.86 9.99 -8.78
N PRO A 53 -15.51 10.52 -9.96
CA PRO A 53 -14.13 10.52 -10.45
C PRO A 53 -13.10 11.09 -9.47
N ALA A 54 -13.47 12.13 -8.69
CA ALA A 54 -12.62 12.70 -7.65
C ALA A 54 -12.34 11.72 -6.49
N LEU A 55 -13.35 10.95 -6.08
CA LEU A 55 -13.19 9.89 -5.08
C LEU A 55 -12.28 8.79 -5.61
N LEU A 56 -12.52 8.33 -6.84
CA LEU A 56 -11.69 7.30 -7.45
C LEU A 56 -10.24 7.77 -7.62
N ALA A 57 -10.00 9.03 -8.00
CA ALA A 57 -8.66 9.61 -8.04
C ALA A 57 -7.98 9.61 -6.68
N GLU A 58 -8.69 9.95 -5.59
CA GLU A 58 -8.14 9.88 -4.23
C GLU A 58 -7.79 8.43 -3.81
N VAL A 59 -8.65 7.46 -4.14
CA VAL A 59 -8.38 6.03 -3.87
C VAL A 59 -7.14 5.55 -4.64
N LEU A 60 -7.08 5.82 -5.95
CA LEU A 60 -5.96 5.41 -6.80
C LEU A 60 -4.66 6.13 -6.39
N ARG A 61 -4.71 7.39 -5.97
CA ARG A 61 -3.56 8.10 -5.40
C ARG A 61 -2.99 7.38 -4.19
N ARG A 62 -3.84 6.98 -3.23
CA ARG A 62 -3.42 6.23 -2.04
C ARG A 62 -2.77 4.90 -2.39
N LEU A 63 -3.32 4.17 -3.36
CA LEU A 63 -2.68 2.93 -3.85
C LEU A 63 -1.28 3.20 -4.41
N VAL A 64 -1.15 4.23 -5.27
CA VAL A 64 0.12 4.57 -5.92
C VAL A 64 1.15 5.12 -4.93
N GLU A 65 0.74 5.88 -3.90
CA GLU A 65 1.61 6.35 -2.80
C GLU A 65 2.29 5.20 -2.04
N GLU A 66 1.64 4.04 -2.01
CA GLU A 66 2.16 2.82 -1.41
C GLU A 66 2.82 1.87 -2.44
N GLY A 67 3.02 2.33 -3.67
CA GLY A 67 3.63 1.53 -4.74
C GLY A 67 2.73 0.42 -5.30
N VAL A 68 1.43 0.45 -5.01
CA VAL A 68 0.48 -0.56 -5.48
C VAL A 68 0.09 -0.29 -6.93
N SER A 69 0.16 -1.32 -7.77
CA SER A 69 -0.20 -1.22 -9.18
C SER A 69 -1.71 -1.00 -9.35
N ILE A 70 -2.07 0.05 -10.10
CA ILE A 70 -3.46 0.34 -10.48
C ILE A 70 -3.85 -0.25 -11.85
N ARG A 71 -2.99 -1.06 -12.46
CA ARG A 71 -3.27 -1.71 -13.75
C ARG A 71 -4.45 -2.67 -13.71
N PRO A 72 -4.67 -3.46 -12.64
CA PRO A 72 -5.85 -4.33 -12.52
C PRO A 72 -7.12 -3.54 -12.19
N LEU A 73 -7.43 -2.50 -12.98
CA LEU A 73 -8.51 -1.54 -12.71
C LEU A 73 -9.87 -2.23 -12.56
N ARG A 74 -10.13 -3.29 -13.34
CA ARG A 74 -11.35 -4.09 -13.20
C ARG A 74 -11.53 -4.63 -11.77
N THR A 75 -10.51 -5.29 -11.24
CA THR A 75 -10.50 -5.85 -9.88
C THR A 75 -10.60 -4.77 -8.82
N ILE A 76 -9.96 -3.62 -9.06
CA ILE A 76 -10.07 -2.47 -8.16
C ILE A 76 -11.52 -2.00 -8.09
N LEU A 77 -12.16 -1.71 -9.24
CA LEU A 77 -13.54 -1.22 -9.28
C LEU A 77 -14.54 -2.20 -8.65
N GLU A 78 -14.40 -3.50 -8.92
CA GLU A 78 -15.20 -4.55 -8.28
C GLU A 78 -15.09 -4.50 -6.76
N ALA A 79 -13.86 -4.41 -6.23
CA ALA A 79 -13.61 -4.34 -4.80
C ALA A 79 -14.17 -3.05 -4.16
N LEU A 80 -14.10 -1.91 -4.87
CA LEU A 80 -14.65 -0.65 -4.37
C LEU A 80 -16.17 -0.67 -4.28
N LEU A 81 -16.84 -1.26 -5.28
CA LEU A 81 -18.30 -1.41 -5.30
C LEU A 81 -18.76 -2.38 -4.21
N GLU A 82 -18.10 -3.53 -4.06
CA GLU A 82 -18.40 -4.51 -3.00
C GLU A 82 -18.19 -3.92 -1.60
N ALA A 83 -17.18 -3.07 -1.43
CA ALA A 83 -16.89 -2.42 -0.16
C ALA A 83 -17.91 -1.34 0.24
N GLY A 84 -18.87 -0.98 -0.61
CA GLY A 84 -19.93 0.01 -0.32
C GLY A 84 -19.77 1.36 -1.03
N GLY A 85 -18.90 1.46 -2.03
CA GLY A 85 -18.80 2.63 -2.89
C GLY A 85 -18.49 3.93 -2.14
N ALA A 86 -19.08 5.06 -2.57
CA ALA A 86 -18.82 6.37 -1.99
C ALA A 86 -19.14 6.49 -0.49
N GLY A 87 -19.99 5.64 0.08
CA GLY A 87 -20.39 5.70 1.50
C GLY A 87 -19.28 5.34 2.49
N ARG A 88 -18.18 4.71 2.04
CA ARG A 88 -17.13 4.16 2.92
C ARG A 88 -15.90 5.06 3.10
N GLY A 89 -15.77 6.09 2.26
CA GLY A 89 -14.63 7.01 2.25
C GLY A 89 -13.37 6.44 1.56
N PRO A 90 -12.49 7.31 1.04
CA PRO A 90 -11.39 6.91 0.17
C PRO A 90 -10.36 6.00 0.83
N ALA A 91 -10.03 6.25 2.10
CA ALA A 91 -9.01 5.48 2.78
C ALA A 91 -9.44 4.02 3.01
N ALA A 92 -10.70 3.81 3.40
CA ALA A 92 -11.24 2.47 3.57
C ALA A 92 -11.44 1.72 2.25
N LEU A 93 -11.81 2.43 1.19
CA LEU A 93 -11.87 1.92 -0.18
C LEU A 93 -10.48 1.47 -0.68
N ALA A 94 -9.42 2.24 -0.38
CA ALA A 94 -8.05 1.84 -0.72
C ALA A 94 -7.65 0.53 -0.03
N GLU A 95 -7.95 0.35 1.26
CA GLU A 95 -7.70 -0.93 1.96
C GLU A 95 -8.47 -2.10 1.32
N ALA A 96 -9.72 -1.87 0.87
CA ALA A 96 -10.49 -2.90 0.18
C ALA A 96 -9.86 -3.29 -1.16
N ALA A 97 -9.43 -2.31 -1.95
CA ALA A 97 -8.70 -2.56 -3.19
C ALA A 97 -7.39 -3.32 -2.94
N ARG A 98 -6.62 -2.95 -1.91
CA ARG A 98 -5.38 -3.66 -1.54
C ARG A 98 -5.62 -5.13 -1.23
N ARG A 99 -6.63 -5.46 -0.41
CA ARG A 99 -7.01 -6.85 -0.12
C ARG A 99 -7.41 -7.62 -1.38
N ALA A 100 -8.18 -7.01 -2.28
CA ALA A 100 -8.54 -7.62 -3.56
C ALA A 100 -7.31 -7.87 -4.46
N LEU A 101 -6.26 -7.06 -4.30
CA LEU A 101 -4.98 -7.17 -5.01
C LEU A 101 -3.95 -8.08 -4.32
N ARG A 102 -4.33 -8.89 -3.32
CA ARG A 102 -3.40 -9.75 -2.55
C ARG A 102 -2.39 -10.56 -3.37
N ARG A 103 -2.81 -11.12 -4.51
CA ARG A 103 -1.91 -11.85 -5.43
C ARG A 103 -0.87 -10.95 -6.08
N HIS A 104 -1.27 -9.74 -6.47
CA HIS A 104 -0.36 -8.76 -7.05
C HIS A 104 0.63 -8.24 -6.01
N LEU A 105 0.17 -7.94 -4.79
CA LEU A 105 1.02 -7.50 -3.70
C LEU A 105 2.05 -8.59 -3.31
N ALA A 106 1.59 -9.82 -3.15
CA ALA A 106 2.47 -10.95 -2.87
C ALA A 106 3.54 -11.12 -3.95
N HIS A 107 3.16 -11.16 -5.22
CA HIS A 107 4.12 -11.31 -6.32
C HIS A 107 5.09 -10.11 -6.42
N ALA A 108 4.61 -8.89 -6.18
CA ALA A 108 5.45 -7.69 -6.24
C ALA A 108 6.58 -7.69 -5.19
N HIS A 109 6.35 -8.33 -4.02
CA HIS A 109 7.32 -8.33 -2.91
C HIS A 109 8.06 -9.66 -2.74
N ALA A 110 7.46 -10.79 -3.09
CA ALA A 110 8.06 -12.12 -2.93
C ALA A 110 8.59 -12.71 -4.25
N GLY A 111 8.14 -12.20 -5.41
CA GLY A 111 8.38 -12.84 -6.70
C GLY A 111 7.81 -14.26 -6.73
N GLU A 112 8.65 -15.23 -7.07
CA GLU A 112 8.34 -16.67 -7.03
C GLU A 112 8.74 -17.33 -5.70
N GLY A 113 9.37 -16.59 -4.78
CA GLY A 113 9.92 -17.09 -3.54
C GLY A 113 9.03 -16.86 -2.32
N PRO A 114 9.52 -17.20 -1.11
CA PRO A 114 8.84 -16.82 0.12
C PRO A 114 8.95 -15.30 0.35
N LEU A 115 7.93 -14.72 0.98
CA LEU A 115 7.93 -13.31 1.37
C LEU A 115 8.89 -13.11 2.56
N ALA A 116 10.00 -12.40 2.32
CA ALA A 116 10.90 -12.00 3.38
C ALA A 116 10.32 -10.79 4.13
N ALA A 117 9.90 -10.98 5.38
CA ALA A 117 9.20 -9.95 6.14
C ALA A 117 9.72 -9.78 7.57
N LEU A 118 9.75 -8.53 8.03
CA LEU A 118 9.82 -8.18 9.44
C LEU A 118 8.41 -8.29 10.02
N LEU A 119 8.27 -9.02 11.12
CA LEU A 119 6.97 -9.18 11.79
C LEU A 119 6.83 -8.14 12.89
N LEU A 120 5.74 -7.38 12.90
CA LEU A 120 5.44 -6.51 14.03
C LEU A 120 5.01 -7.35 15.24
N ASP A 121 5.53 -7.02 16.42
CA ASP A 121 5.15 -7.72 17.65
C ASP A 121 3.71 -7.38 18.08
N PRO A 122 2.93 -8.35 18.61
CA PRO A 122 1.55 -8.10 19.05
C PRO A 122 1.41 -6.97 20.08
N ALA A 123 2.40 -6.74 20.95
CA ALA A 123 2.35 -5.62 21.90
C ALA A 123 2.45 -4.27 21.17
N ALA A 124 3.33 -4.17 20.16
CA ALA A 124 3.43 -2.97 19.33
C ALA A 124 2.16 -2.75 18.49
N GLU A 125 1.56 -3.83 17.95
CA GLU A 125 0.24 -3.73 17.29
C GLU A 125 -0.84 -3.22 18.23
N GLN A 126 -0.88 -3.72 19.47
CA GLN A 126 -1.85 -3.28 20.47
C GLN A 126 -1.69 -1.79 20.82
N MET A 127 -0.46 -1.31 20.96
CA MET A 127 -0.20 0.11 21.20
C MET A 127 -0.63 0.98 20.03
N LEU A 128 -0.36 0.56 18.78
CA LEU A 128 -0.85 1.26 17.60
C LEU A 128 -2.38 1.31 17.59
N ARG A 129 -3.04 0.19 17.90
CA ARG A 129 -4.50 0.06 17.97
C ARG A 129 -5.12 1.01 19.00
N GLU A 130 -4.54 1.10 20.19
CA GLU A 130 -4.98 2.02 21.25
C GLU A 130 -4.81 3.48 20.86
N GLY A 131 -3.79 3.80 20.05
CA GLY A 131 -3.57 5.13 19.50
C GLY A 131 -4.41 5.47 18.28
N LEU A 132 -5.24 4.57 17.75
CA LEU A 132 -6.06 4.87 16.57
C LEU A 132 -7.20 5.83 16.93
N ALA A 133 -7.18 7.02 16.32
CA ALA A 133 -8.25 8.01 16.40
C ALA A 133 -8.80 8.27 14.98
N GLY A 134 -9.68 7.37 14.52
CA GLY A 134 -10.18 7.37 13.15
C GLY A 134 -9.08 7.06 12.14
N ASP A 135 -8.68 8.06 11.34
CA ASP A 135 -7.61 7.93 10.35
C ASP A 135 -6.24 8.39 10.87
N ALA A 136 -6.17 8.97 12.07
CA ALA A 136 -4.95 9.48 12.67
C ALA A 136 -4.39 8.53 13.73
N LEU A 137 -3.06 8.55 13.90
CA LEU A 137 -2.36 7.84 14.96
C LEU A 137 -1.97 8.84 16.07
N ALA A 138 -2.57 8.68 17.24
CA ALA A 138 -2.35 9.48 18.44
C ALA A 138 -1.60 8.66 19.49
N ILE A 139 -0.30 8.46 19.28
CA ILE A 139 0.61 7.80 20.24
C ILE A 139 1.68 8.78 20.73
N ASP A 140 2.37 8.43 21.82
CA ASP A 140 3.52 9.21 22.30
C ASP A 140 4.58 9.34 21.18
N PRO A 141 4.99 10.58 20.82
CA PRO A 141 5.99 10.81 19.78
C PRO A 141 7.33 10.09 20.00
N ARG A 142 7.71 9.83 21.26
CA ARG A 142 8.93 9.09 21.61
C ARG A 142 8.80 7.63 21.22
N VAL A 143 7.66 7.02 21.53
CA VAL A 143 7.34 5.63 21.16
C VAL A 143 7.26 5.50 19.64
N ALA A 144 6.60 6.46 18.98
CA ALA A 144 6.52 6.51 17.53
C ALA A 144 7.90 6.57 16.87
N ALA A 145 8.79 7.43 17.39
CA ALA A 145 10.16 7.54 16.92
C ALA A 145 10.95 6.25 17.17
N GLU A 146 10.85 5.65 18.36
CA GLU A 146 11.52 4.39 18.66
C GLU A 146 11.11 3.27 17.70
N LEU A 147 9.80 3.15 17.40
CA LEU A 147 9.31 2.16 16.45
C LEU A 147 9.92 2.35 15.06
N VAL A 148 9.95 3.60 14.57
CA VAL A 148 10.53 3.93 13.27
C VAL A 148 12.01 3.60 13.23
N GLU A 149 12.77 3.99 14.25
CA GLU A 149 14.22 3.73 14.33
C GLU A 149 14.53 2.23 14.37
N ARG A 150 13.77 1.44 15.15
CA ARG A 150 13.94 -0.02 15.21
C ARG A 150 13.64 -0.69 13.87
N ILE A 151 12.55 -0.31 13.21
CA ILE A 151 12.22 -0.81 11.86
C ILE A 151 13.30 -0.41 10.87
N GLY A 152 13.80 0.82 10.96
CA GLY A 152 14.88 1.33 10.12
C GLY A 152 16.17 0.51 10.28
N ALA A 153 16.62 0.27 11.51
CA ALA A 153 17.81 -0.51 11.80
C ALA A 153 17.70 -1.95 11.27
N GLU A 154 16.57 -2.62 11.50
CA GLU A 154 16.32 -3.96 10.98
C GLU A 154 16.27 -3.99 9.45
N ALA A 155 15.72 -2.94 8.81
CA ALA A 155 15.66 -2.81 7.36
C ALA A 155 17.04 -2.57 6.74
N GLU A 156 17.89 -1.75 7.37
CA GLU A 156 19.27 -1.47 6.93
C GLU A 156 20.17 -2.71 7.01
N ALA A 157 19.90 -3.62 7.95
CA ALA A 157 20.63 -4.89 8.06
C ALA A 157 20.34 -5.87 6.90
N GLN A 158 19.35 -5.59 6.06
CA GLN A 158 18.98 -6.45 4.94
C GLN A 158 19.59 -5.99 3.62
N ALA A 159 19.84 -6.94 2.71
CA ALA A 159 20.35 -6.65 1.37
C ALA A 159 19.35 -5.87 0.48
N ALA A 160 18.07 -5.92 0.81
CA ALA A 160 17.00 -5.18 0.14
C ALA A 160 15.95 -4.75 1.18
N PRO A 161 15.23 -3.63 0.97
CA PRO A 161 14.20 -3.17 1.91
C PRO A 161 13.16 -4.28 2.16
N PRO A 162 12.99 -4.72 3.42
CA PRO A 162 12.02 -5.75 3.74
C PRO A 162 10.59 -5.21 3.72
N VAL A 163 9.63 -6.13 3.69
CA VAL A 163 8.24 -5.82 4.01
C VAL A 163 8.05 -5.89 5.53
N VAL A 164 7.31 -4.95 6.10
CA VAL A 164 6.78 -5.08 7.47
C VAL A 164 5.38 -5.70 7.39
N LEU A 165 5.18 -6.81 8.09
CA LEU A 165 3.92 -7.53 8.14
C LEU A 165 3.21 -7.28 9.47
N THR A 166 1.93 -6.95 9.39
CA THR A 166 1.14 -6.52 10.55
C THR A 166 -0.35 -6.86 10.41
N SER A 167 -1.16 -6.64 11.45
CA SER A 167 -2.61 -6.76 11.43
C SER A 167 -3.29 -5.67 10.58
N ALA A 168 -4.39 -6.04 9.92
CA ALA A 168 -5.08 -5.20 8.92
C ALA A 168 -5.59 -3.87 9.48
N ASP A 169 -5.99 -3.85 10.74
CA ASP A 169 -6.52 -2.67 11.43
C ASP A 169 -5.48 -1.59 11.71
N VAL A 170 -4.20 -1.97 11.89
CA VAL A 170 -3.09 -1.05 12.20
C VAL A 170 -2.18 -0.78 11.00
N ARG A 171 -2.28 -1.57 9.92
CA ARG A 171 -1.43 -1.48 8.72
C ARG A 171 -1.31 -0.05 8.17
N ARG A 172 -2.44 0.62 7.96
CA ARG A 172 -2.48 1.98 7.42
C ARG A 172 -1.78 2.97 8.34
N ALA A 173 -2.05 2.92 9.64
CA ALA A 173 -1.44 3.81 10.61
C ALA A 173 0.08 3.60 10.69
N LEU A 174 0.52 2.34 10.66
CA LEU A 174 1.93 2.00 10.59
C LEU A 174 2.55 2.54 9.29
N ARG A 175 1.90 2.38 8.13
CA ARG A 175 2.42 2.94 6.88
C ARG A 175 2.53 4.46 6.93
N THR A 176 1.52 5.17 7.46
CA THR A 176 1.56 6.62 7.65
C THR A 176 2.70 7.04 8.56
N LEU A 177 2.98 6.28 9.62
CA LEU A 177 4.09 6.53 10.54
C LEU A 177 5.46 6.33 9.86
N LEU A 178 5.62 5.28 9.05
CA LEU A 178 6.89 4.92 8.41
C LEU A 178 7.21 5.75 7.17
N ALA A 179 6.21 6.13 6.37
CA ALA A 179 6.42 6.73 5.05
C ALA A 179 7.36 7.96 5.02
N PRO A 180 7.33 8.90 6.00
CA PRO A 180 8.21 10.08 5.97
C PRO A 180 9.70 9.78 6.11
N ARG A 181 10.07 8.70 6.83
CA ARG A 181 11.47 8.34 7.12
C ARG A 181 11.93 7.10 6.36
N LEU A 182 11.03 6.15 6.14
CA LEU A 182 11.30 4.85 5.53
C LEU A 182 10.36 4.64 4.32
N PRO A 183 10.43 5.50 3.28
CA PRO A 183 9.51 5.44 2.15
C PRO A 183 9.62 4.13 1.35
N ALA A 184 10.79 3.50 1.35
CA ALA A 184 11.08 2.24 0.65
C ALA A 184 10.60 0.98 1.40
N VAL A 185 10.28 1.09 2.69
CA VAL A 185 9.77 -0.04 3.49
C VAL A 185 8.27 -0.16 3.26
N ALA A 186 7.86 -1.23 2.59
CA ALA A 186 6.45 -1.53 2.36
C ALA A 186 5.81 -2.12 3.63
N VAL A 187 4.53 -1.83 3.86
CA VAL A 187 3.74 -2.40 4.94
C VAL A 187 2.59 -3.18 4.35
N LEU A 188 2.55 -4.47 4.65
CA LEU A 188 1.46 -5.37 4.24
C LEU A 188 0.70 -5.87 5.46
N ALA A 189 -0.59 -6.11 5.28
CA ALA A 189 -1.41 -6.82 6.25
C ALA A 189 -1.43 -8.33 5.96
N TYR A 190 -1.67 -9.15 6.99
CA TYR A 190 -1.78 -10.60 6.80
C TYR A 190 -2.87 -11.01 5.80
N ASP A 191 -3.98 -10.27 5.73
CA ASP A 191 -5.10 -10.53 4.80
C ASP A 191 -4.85 -10.01 3.38
N GLU A 192 -3.73 -9.31 3.16
CA GLU A 192 -3.23 -8.92 1.84
C GLU A 192 -2.31 -9.98 1.23
N LEU A 193 -2.15 -11.13 1.89
CA LEU A 193 -1.36 -12.26 1.39
C LEU A 193 -2.27 -13.44 1.00
N PRO A 194 -1.96 -14.15 -0.09
CA PRO A 194 -2.58 -15.44 -0.37
C PRO A 194 -2.27 -16.45 0.76
N PRO A 195 -3.23 -17.29 1.18
CA PRO A 195 -3.01 -18.26 2.26
C PRO A 195 -1.91 -19.27 1.94
N GLU A 196 -1.64 -19.53 0.66
CA GLU A 196 -0.58 -20.41 0.18
C GLU A 196 0.84 -19.79 0.21
N LEU A 197 0.96 -18.48 0.42
CA LEU A 197 2.25 -17.79 0.40
C LEU A 197 3.05 -18.12 1.67
N THR A 198 4.25 -18.65 1.48
CA THR A 198 5.18 -18.87 2.60
C THR A 198 5.82 -17.55 3.02
N VAL A 199 5.70 -17.19 4.31
CA VAL A 199 6.41 -16.06 4.90
C VAL A 199 7.72 -16.56 5.50
N ARG A 200 8.84 -15.90 5.16
CA ARG A 200 10.15 -16.09 5.80
C ARG A 200 10.38 -14.93 6.77
N PRO A 201 10.25 -15.13 8.08
CA PRO A 201 10.52 -14.10 9.06
C PRO A 201 12.00 -13.70 9.02
N LEU A 202 12.27 -12.40 8.88
CA LEU A 202 13.62 -11.84 8.99
C LEU A 202 13.95 -11.43 10.42
N GLY A 203 12.91 -11.11 11.20
CA GLY A 203 13.02 -10.64 12.57
C GLY A 203 11.65 -10.25 13.10
N ARG A 204 11.60 -9.94 14.39
CA ARG A 204 10.42 -9.38 15.06
C ARG A 204 10.76 -8.01 15.61
N VAL A 205 9.93 -7.03 15.30
CA VAL A 205 10.09 -5.67 15.83
C VAL A 205 9.17 -5.51 17.04
N ALA A 206 9.77 -5.46 18.21
CA ALA A 206 9.11 -5.16 19.47
C ALA A 206 9.57 -3.79 19.99
N LEU A 207 8.68 -3.10 20.70
CA LEU A 207 9.03 -1.93 21.50
C LEU A 207 9.66 -2.39 22.82
N ALA A 208 10.57 -1.59 23.37
CA ALA A 208 11.01 -1.83 24.75
C ALA A 208 9.81 -1.66 25.69
N ALA A 209 9.64 -2.62 26.60
CA ALA A 209 8.68 -2.53 27.69
C ALA A 209 9.04 -1.44 28.69
#